data_AF-A0A7J4P419-F1
#
_entry.id   AF-A0A7J4P419-F1
#
_cell.length_a   1.000
_cell.length_b   1.000
_cell.length_c   1.000
_cell.angle_alpha   90.00
_cell.angle_beta   90.00
_cell.angle_gamma   90.00
#
_symmetry.space_group_name_H-M   'P 1'
#
loop_
_entity.id
_entity.type
_entity.pdbx_description
1 polymer ?
#
loop_
_entity_poly.entity_id
_entity_poly.type
_entity_poly.pdbx_seq_one_letter_code
_entity_poly.pdbx_strand_id
1 'polypeptide(L)'
;MVPYQACFAPQIPHFFIKKYSKEGDVVLDPFAGRGTTIFEANQLGRIGVGLDVFPLAITLSKLKLHNVSFEDVKKRLEKIDFSKQMLNGYDHFKDIYHPKTYSEIMNFKRQVKLPGL
;
A
#
# COMPACT_ATOMS: atom_id res chain seq x y z
N MET A 1 10.46 6.10 6.97
CA MET A 1 10.22 4.82 7.66
C MET A 1 8.81 4.88 8.24
N VAL A 2 7.81 4.27 7.61
CA VAL A 2 6.40 4.30 8.07
C VAL A 2 6.08 2.98 8.79
N PRO A 3 5.33 3.00 9.91
CA PRO A 3 5.50 2.07 11.01
C PRO A 3 4.45 0.96 10.97
N TYR A 4 4.84 -0.22 10.48
CA TYR A 4 4.26 -1.46 10.97
C TYR A 4 5.36 -2.52 10.89
N GLN A 5 6.05 -2.71 12.02
CA GLN A 5 7.19 -3.61 12.12
C GLN A 5 6.74 -5.07 12.19
N ALA A 6 7.68 -6.02 12.18
CA ALA A 6 7.41 -7.45 12.22
C ALA A 6 6.53 -7.99 11.05
N CYS A 7 6.77 -7.48 9.84
CA CYS A 7 6.16 -8.03 8.63
C CYS A 7 6.94 -9.24 8.10
N PHE A 8 6.25 -10.26 7.58
CA PHE A 8 6.85 -11.34 6.80
C PHE A 8 6.79 -11.10 5.29
N ALA A 9 7.66 -11.81 4.57
CA ALA A 9 7.69 -11.85 3.12
C ALA A 9 6.46 -12.60 2.57
N PRO A 10 5.80 -12.15 1.49
CA PRO A 10 4.57 -12.76 0.98
C PRO A 10 4.71 -14.24 0.59
N GLN A 11 5.92 -14.69 0.26
CA GLN A 11 6.20 -16.08 -0.10
C GLN A 11 5.91 -17.06 1.04
N ILE A 12 6.02 -16.60 2.30
CA ILE A 12 5.74 -17.42 3.48
C ILE A 12 4.26 -17.80 3.54
N PRO A 13 3.30 -16.88 3.71
CA PRO A 13 1.88 -17.23 3.74
C PRO A 13 1.43 -17.88 2.43
N HIS A 14 1.96 -17.47 1.27
CA HIS A 14 1.66 -18.09 -0.02
C HIS A 14 1.88 -19.61 0.01
N PHE A 15 3.06 -20.04 0.51
CA PHE A 15 3.41 -21.46 0.61
C PHE A 15 2.43 -22.21 1.50
N PHE A 16 2.14 -21.68 2.70
CA PHE A 16 1.24 -22.33 3.66
C PHE A 16 -0.20 -22.38 3.15
N ILE A 17 -0.73 -21.29 2.61
CA ILE A 17 -2.09 -21.23 2.08
C ILE A 17 -2.24 -22.23 0.93
N LYS A 18 -1.30 -22.23 -0.03
CA LYS A 18 -1.35 -23.15 -1.17
C LYS A 18 -1.26 -24.62 -0.73
N LYS A 19 -0.47 -24.92 0.30
CA LYS A 19 -0.25 -26.29 0.78
C LYS A 19 -1.41 -26.83 1.64
N TYR A 20 -2.07 -25.97 2.42
CA TYR A 20 -3.02 -26.39 3.45
C TYR A 20 -4.47 -25.93 3.23
N SER A 21 -4.78 -25.30 2.10
CA SER A 21 -6.16 -24.91 1.73
C SER A 21 -6.43 -25.15 0.25
N LYS A 22 -7.70 -25.14 -0.14
CA LYS A 22 -8.19 -25.20 -1.53
C LYS A 22 -8.81 -23.88 -1.95
N GLU A 23 -8.99 -23.69 -3.25
CA GLU A 23 -9.75 -22.54 -3.76
C GLU A 23 -11.15 -22.51 -3.14
N GLY A 24 -11.63 -21.32 -2.78
CA GLY A 24 -12.88 -21.11 -2.06
C GLY A 24 -12.81 -21.29 -0.54
N ASP A 25 -11.74 -21.89 0.01
CA ASP A 25 -11.60 -22.02 1.48
C ASP A 25 -11.41 -20.65 2.15
N VAL A 26 -11.76 -20.58 3.43
CA VAL A 26 -11.52 -19.40 4.27
C VAL A 26 -10.15 -19.49 4.95
N VAL A 27 -9.36 -18.43 4.85
CA VAL A 27 -8.07 -18.27 5.53
C VAL A 27 -8.19 -17.14 6.56
N LEU A 28 -8.10 -17.49 7.85
CA LEU A 28 -8.15 -16.55 8.96
C LEU A 28 -6.74 -16.16 9.43
N ASP A 29 -6.48 -14.87 9.53
CA ASP A 29 -5.31 -14.31 10.21
C ASP A 29 -5.75 -13.43 11.39
N PRO A 30 -5.61 -13.88 12.65
CA PRO A 30 -6.03 -13.12 13.82
C PRO A 30 -5.09 -11.95 14.17
N PHE A 31 -3.92 -11.86 13.52
CA PHE A 31 -2.93 -10.80 13.72
C PHE A 31 -2.45 -10.26 12.36
N ALA A 32 -3.42 -9.87 11.54
CA ALA A 32 -3.24 -9.66 10.10
C ALA A 32 -2.26 -8.53 9.76
N GLY A 33 -2.05 -7.57 10.67
CA GLY A 33 -1.15 -6.46 10.46
C GLY A 33 -1.52 -5.66 9.21
N ARG A 34 -0.56 -5.56 8.28
CA ARG A 34 -0.77 -4.94 6.96
C ARG A 34 -1.41 -5.86 5.91
N GLY A 35 -2.01 -6.98 6.33
CA GLY A 35 -2.90 -7.81 5.53
C GLY A 35 -2.19 -8.70 4.51
N THR A 36 -0.93 -9.07 4.74
CA THR A 36 -0.16 -9.88 3.76
C THR A 36 -0.79 -11.27 3.57
N THR A 37 -1.21 -11.95 4.65
CA THR A 37 -1.88 -13.26 4.56
C THR A 37 -3.18 -13.17 3.78
N ILE A 38 -3.97 -12.12 4.02
CA ILE A 38 -5.27 -11.90 3.38
C ILE A 38 -5.08 -11.64 1.89
N PHE A 39 -4.09 -10.83 1.55
CA PHE A 39 -3.75 -10.55 0.16
C PHE A 39 -3.37 -11.83 -0.58
N GLU A 40 -2.46 -12.65 -0.03
CA GLU A 40 -2.04 -13.91 -0.67
C GLU A 40 -3.18 -14.94 -0.74
N ALA A 41 -4.05 -15.00 0.29
CA ALA A 41 -5.24 -15.85 0.25
C ALA A 41 -6.15 -15.47 -0.93
N ASN A 42 -6.45 -14.18 -1.08
CA ASN A 42 -7.28 -13.68 -2.16
C ASN A 42 -6.63 -13.90 -3.55
N GLN A 43 -5.31 -13.70 -3.67
CA GLN A 43 -4.58 -13.99 -4.93
C GLN A 43 -4.66 -15.46 -5.33
N LEU A 44 -4.68 -16.36 -4.35
CA LEU A 44 -4.86 -17.79 -4.55
C LEU A 44 -6.34 -18.19 -4.70
N GLY A 45 -7.31 -17.26 -4.76
CA GLY A 45 -8.73 -17.61 -4.88
C GLY A 45 -9.35 -18.19 -3.61
N ARG A 46 -8.78 -17.90 -2.43
CA ARG A 46 -9.37 -18.16 -1.11
C ARG A 46 -10.08 -16.91 -0.60
N ILE A 47 -10.90 -17.06 0.44
CA ILE A 47 -11.53 -15.95 1.14
C ILE A 47 -10.66 -15.60 2.36
N GLY A 48 -9.88 -14.53 2.27
CA GLY A 48 -9.08 -14.06 3.40
C GLY A 48 -9.90 -13.24 4.41
N VAL A 49 -9.80 -13.59 5.70
CA VAL A 49 -10.39 -12.84 6.82
C VAL A 49 -9.28 -12.43 7.78
N GLY A 50 -9.13 -11.12 8.02
CA GLY A 50 -8.06 -10.58 8.86
C GLY A 50 -8.61 -9.76 10.03
N LEU A 51 -8.03 -9.96 11.21
CA LEU A 51 -8.26 -9.16 12.41
C LEU A 51 -6.96 -8.50 12.84
N ASP A 52 -7.04 -7.27 13.32
CA ASP A 52 -5.94 -6.59 13.99
C ASP A 52 -6.52 -5.55 14.97
N VAL A 53 -5.85 -5.34 16.09
CA VAL A 53 -6.28 -4.36 17.10
C VAL A 53 -5.89 -2.93 16.72
N PHE A 54 -4.88 -2.77 15.87
CA PHE A 54 -4.33 -1.46 15.54
C PHE A 54 -5.05 -0.84 14.33
N PRO A 55 -5.73 0.33 14.48
CA PRO A 55 -6.51 0.91 13.39
C PRO A 55 -5.69 1.20 12.12
N LEU A 56 -4.43 1.61 12.25
CA LEU A 56 -3.55 1.83 11.10
C LEU A 56 -3.31 0.53 10.32
N ALA A 57 -3.17 -0.59 11.01
CA ALA A 57 -2.97 -1.91 10.38
C ALA A 57 -4.19 -2.28 9.51
N ILE A 58 -5.40 -2.07 10.05
CA ILE A 58 -6.66 -2.25 9.33
C ILE A 58 -6.72 -1.34 8.10
N THR A 59 -6.38 -0.06 8.23
CA THR A 59 -6.37 0.90 7.11
C THR A 59 -5.39 0.47 6.02
N LEU A 60 -4.16 0.09 6.38
CA LEU A 60 -3.15 -0.39 5.44
C LEU A 60 -3.60 -1.69 4.74
N SER A 61 -4.23 -2.61 5.49
CA SER A 61 -4.79 -3.84 4.94
C SER A 61 -5.88 -3.55 3.92
N LYS A 62 -6.85 -2.68 4.25
CA LYS A 62 -7.92 -2.27 3.34
C LYS A 62 -7.37 -1.64 2.06
N LEU A 63 -6.38 -0.76 2.17
CA LEU A 63 -5.75 -0.13 1.01
C LEU A 63 -5.01 -1.15 0.14
N LYS A 64 -4.29 -2.11 0.75
CA LYS A 64 -3.60 -3.18 0.01
C LYS A 64 -4.57 -4.10 -0.74
N LEU A 65 -5.74 -4.35 -0.16
CA LEU A 65 -6.76 -5.23 -0.74
C LEU A 65 -7.67 -4.49 -1.74
N HIS A 66 -7.59 -3.16 -1.81
CA HIS A 66 -8.41 -2.38 -2.72
C HIS A 66 -7.92 -2.57 -4.15
N ASN A 67 -8.76 -3.18 -4.99
CA ASN A 67 -8.45 -3.41 -6.39
C ASN A 67 -8.60 -2.10 -7.17
N VAL A 68 -7.48 -1.50 -7.59
CA VAL A 68 -7.46 -0.29 -8.43
C VAL A 68 -6.99 -0.69 -9.83
N SER A 69 -7.75 -0.32 -10.86
CA SER A 69 -7.34 -0.61 -12.23
C SER A 69 -6.16 0.29 -12.64
N PHE A 70 -5.30 -0.22 -13.51
CA PHE A 70 -4.21 0.57 -14.09
C PHE A 70 -4.74 1.84 -14.78
N GLU A 71 -5.90 1.73 -15.43
CA GLU A 71 -6.54 2.84 -16.14
C GLU A 71 -7.00 3.95 -15.17
N ASP A 72 -7.51 3.60 -13.99
CA ASP A 72 -7.88 4.58 -12.97
C ASP A 72 -6.65 5.30 -12.41
N VAL A 73 -5.55 4.57 -12.18
CA VAL A 73 -4.27 5.15 -11.77
C VAL A 73 -3.78 6.13 -12.83
N LYS A 74 -3.79 5.72 -14.10
CA LYS A 74 -3.35 6.56 -15.23
C LYS A 74 -4.19 7.85 -15.32
N LYS A 75 -5.51 7.73 -15.35
CA LYS A 75 -6.44 8.87 -15.34
C LYS A 75 -6.23 9.79 -14.14
N ARG A 76 -5.87 9.23 -12.98
CA ARG A 76 -5.57 10.04 -11.79
C ARG A 76 -4.26 10.81 -11.93
N LEU A 77 -3.22 10.19 -12.48
CA LEU A 77 -1.91 10.79 -12.70
C LEU A 77 -1.96 11.90 -13.75
N GLU A 78 -2.71 11.72 -14.84
CA GLU A 78 -2.90 12.74 -15.89
C GLU A 78 -3.56 14.03 -15.36
N LYS A 79 -4.31 13.94 -14.26
CA LYS A 79 -4.94 15.10 -13.59
C LYS A 79 -4.01 15.84 -12.63
N ILE A 80 -2.79 15.33 -12.39
CA ILE A 80 -1.84 15.95 -11.46
C ILE A 80 -0.88 16.82 -12.27
N ASP A 81 -0.81 18.09 -11.91
CA ASP A 81 0.14 19.03 -12.50
C ASP A 81 1.52 18.87 -11.82
N PHE A 82 2.51 18.36 -12.56
CA PHE A 82 3.89 18.21 -12.10
C PHE A 82 4.82 19.34 -12.56
N SER A 83 4.31 20.34 -13.29
CA SER A 83 5.15 21.32 -13.99
C SER A 83 5.78 22.39 -13.08
N LYS A 84 5.23 22.59 -11.88
CA LYS A 84 5.68 23.67 -10.99
C LYS A 84 7.00 23.31 -10.33
N GLN A 85 7.97 24.20 -10.40
CA GLN A 85 9.20 24.06 -9.63
C GLN A 85 8.91 24.30 -8.15
N MET A 86 9.12 23.28 -7.31
CA MET A 86 8.84 23.33 -5.88
C MET A 86 10.09 22.90 -5.11
N LEU A 87 10.95 23.88 -4.79
CA LEU A 87 12.21 23.64 -4.09
C LEU A 87 12.21 24.12 -2.62
N ASN A 88 11.05 24.51 -2.09
CA ASN A 88 10.93 24.95 -0.70
C ASN A 88 11.35 23.80 0.23
N GLY A 89 12.43 23.98 1.00
CA GLY A 89 12.97 22.97 1.90
C GLY A 89 13.82 21.89 1.24
N TYR A 90 14.17 22.06 -0.05
CA TYR A 90 14.99 21.10 -0.81
C TYR A 90 16.39 20.89 -0.21
N ASP A 91 16.96 21.89 0.46
CA ASP A 91 18.29 21.80 1.07
C ASP A 91 18.46 20.62 2.04
N HIS A 92 17.38 20.22 2.72
CA HIS A 92 17.36 19.07 3.64
C HIS A 92 17.35 17.71 2.93
N PHE A 93 17.04 17.70 1.63
CA PHE A 93 16.78 16.48 0.85
C PHE A 93 17.68 16.35 -0.39
N LYS A 94 18.58 17.30 -0.61
CA LYS A 94 19.46 17.36 -1.79
C LYS A 94 20.35 16.13 -1.98
N ASP A 95 20.70 15.45 -0.88
CA ASP A 95 21.53 14.24 -0.90
C ASP A 95 20.72 12.97 -1.20
N ILE A 96 19.38 13.06 -1.20
CA ILE A 96 18.46 11.92 -1.37
C ILE A 96 17.75 11.99 -2.71
N TYR A 97 17.35 13.19 -3.16
CA TYR A 97 16.54 13.39 -4.35
C TYR A 97 17.17 14.41 -5.30
N HIS A 98 17.07 14.15 -6.61
CA HIS A 98 17.31 15.14 -7.65
C HIS A 98 16.27 16.28 -7.54
N PRO A 99 16.60 17.56 -7.83
CA PRO A 99 15.68 18.70 -7.63
C PRO A 99 14.36 18.57 -8.42
N LYS A 100 14.43 17.94 -9.61
CA LYS A 100 13.24 17.62 -10.40
C LYS A 100 12.31 16.64 -9.68
N THR A 101 12.84 15.51 -9.20
CA THR A 101 12.08 14.48 -8.47
C THR A 101 11.50 15.02 -7.18
N TYR A 102 12.25 15.85 -6.45
CA TYR A 102 11.73 16.54 -5.26
C TYR A 102 10.53 17.43 -5.62
N SER A 103 10.65 18.23 -6.68
CA SER A 103 9.54 19.09 -7.15
C SER A 103 8.31 18.27 -7.54
N GLU A 104 8.49 17.16 -8.26
CA GLU A 104 7.39 16.24 -8.64
C GLU A 104 6.69 15.65 -7.42
N ILE A 105 7.43 15.19 -6.41
CA ILE A 105 6.88 14.66 -5.15
C ILE A 105 6.11 15.74 -4.39
N MET A 106 6.63 16.97 -4.34
CA MET A 106 5.96 18.08 -3.66
C MET A 106 4.68 18.51 -4.39
N ASN A 107 4.69 18.53 -5.72
CA ASN A 107 3.50 18.75 -6.54
C ASN A 107 2.43 17.69 -6.31
N PHE A 108 2.84 16.41 -6.24
CA PHE A 108 1.96 15.30 -5.91
C PHE A 108 1.34 15.47 -4.52
N LYS A 109 2.17 15.68 -3.49
CA LYS A 109 1.74 15.85 -2.10
C LYS A 109 0.70 16.95 -1.94
N ARG A 110 0.86 18.08 -2.64
CA ARG A 110 -0.08 19.21 -2.59
C ARG A 110 -1.47 18.86 -3.17
N GLN A 111 -1.52 18.00 -4.18
CA GLN A 111 -2.73 17.70 -4.96
C GLN A 111 -3.44 16.43 -4.52
N VAL A 112 -2.79 15.60 -3.72
CA VAL A 112 -3.43 14.47 -3.05
C VAL A 112 -3.96 14.94 -1.70
N LYS A 113 -5.24 15.33 -1.68
CA LYS A 113 -5.98 15.44 -0.41
C LYS A 113 -6.19 14.02 0.09
N LEU A 114 -5.71 13.72 1.30
CA LEU A 114 -6.06 12.50 2.01
C LEU A 114 -7.36 12.78 2.78
N PRO A 115 -8.53 12.33 2.32
CA PRO A 115 -9.74 12.46 3.12
C PRO A 115 -9.59 11.63 4.40
N GLY A 116 -9.68 12.28 5.56
CA GLY A 116 -9.72 11.59 6.86
C GLY A 116 -8.38 11.36 7.56
N LEU A 117 -7.35 12.17 7.23
CA LEU A 117 -6.15 12.35 8.05
C LEU A 117 -6.01 13.83 8.45
#